data_AF-A0A8C6TX95-F1
#
_entry.id   AF-A0A8C6TX95-F1
#
_cell.length_a   1.000
_cell.length_b   1.000
_cell.length_c   1.000
_cell.angle_alpha   90.00
_cell.angle_beta   90.00
_cell.angle_gamma   90.00
#
_symmetry.space_group_name_H-M   'P 1'
#
loop_
_entity.id
_entity.type
_entity.pdbx_description
1 polymer ?
#
loop_
_entity_poly.entity_id
_entity_poly.type
_entity_poly.pdbx_seq_one_letter_code
_entity_poly.pdbx_strand_id
1 'polypeptide(L)'
;AGCFIMSLQQLQILMCHVSLRQIFYTNPRYILFAHLVLNDVLQLLMSTLMFMLSTTSQEVVCWLCIVLLCLSVLTTHATPLNLAVMAVECYVAVCFPLRHAQLCTVQRTYVVIGGIWAMTSLIILPDVLITAATRTPAFFTSVVYCERTNVFRHPAIMVKRDVQYNIYLSAIWFVLIYTYCHIFFVARAAKSSQSKSKKAQKTILLHGFQLFLCTLSYLDHFLLRALAFWFRRYILHIAFVVYVLVLMLPRLVSPILYGLRDKAFRQHLAKHALFSVTIRA
;
A
#
# COMPACT_ATOMS: atom_id res chain seq x y z
N ALA A 1 10.86 -6.19 18.87
CA ALA A 1 10.00 -6.16 17.66
C ALA A 1 8.82 -5.20 17.82
N GLY A 2 7.92 -5.38 18.80
CA GLY A 2 6.73 -4.54 18.98
C GLY A 2 6.99 -3.03 19.08
N CYS A 3 7.93 -2.62 19.94
CA CYS A 3 8.29 -1.19 20.10
C CYS A 3 8.80 -0.53 18.80
N PHE A 4 9.54 -1.28 17.97
CA PHE A 4 10.03 -0.81 16.67
C PHE A 4 8.91 -0.65 15.64
N ILE A 5 7.92 -1.57 15.62
CA ILE A 5 6.76 -1.43 14.74
C ILE A 5 5.92 -0.22 15.17
N MET A 6 5.69 -0.06 16.47
CA MET A 6 4.90 1.05 17.02
C MET A 6 5.52 2.41 16.71
N SER A 7 6.85 2.55 16.83
CA SER A 7 7.54 3.81 16.54
C SER A 7 7.42 4.21 15.06
N LEU A 8 7.57 3.24 14.16
CA LEU A 8 7.37 3.46 12.72
C LEU A 8 5.90 3.79 12.38
N GLN A 9 4.94 3.15 13.03
CA GLN A 9 3.52 3.47 12.87
C GLN A 9 3.16 4.87 13.35
N GLN A 10 3.80 5.36 14.42
CA GLN A 10 3.55 6.70 14.95
C GLN A 10 3.88 7.79 13.92
N LEU A 11 4.94 7.61 13.13
CA LEU A 11 5.27 8.52 12.04
C LEU A 11 4.18 8.53 10.95
N GLN A 12 3.66 7.37 10.59
CA GLN A 12 2.59 7.26 9.58
C GLN A 12 1.27 7.88 10.08
N ILE A 13 0.93 7.66 11.35
CA ILE A 13 -0.25 8.26 11.99
C ILE A 13 -0.13 9.79 12.01
N LEU A 14 1.06 10.32 12.34
CA LEU A 14 1.31 11.76 12.28
C LEU A 14 1.12 12.31 10.86
N MET A 15 1.68 11.64 9.85
CA MET A 15 1.49 12.03 8.45
C MET A 15 0.03 11.98 8.03
N CYS A 16 -0.74 10.99 8.49
CA CYS A 16 -2.17 10.89 8.25
C CYS A 16 -2.93 12.08 8.84
N HIS A 17 -2.68 12.39 10.12
CA HIS A 17 -3.31 13.51 10.81
C HIS A 17 -3.04 14.85 10.11
N VAL A 18 -1.80 15.08 9.65
CA VAL A 18 -1.45 16.29 8.88
C VAL A 18 -2.19 16.32 7.54
N SER A 19 -2.24 15.19 6.84
CA SER A 19 -2.87 15.08 5.51
C SER A 19 -4.40 15.28 5.54
N LEU A 20 -5.05 14.96 6.67
CA LEU A 20 -6.50 15.09 6.85
C LEU A 20 -6.95 16.50 7.28
N ARG A 21 -6.06 17.50 7.35
CA ARG A 21 -6.47 18.88 7.68
C ARG A 21 -7.30 19.51 6.56
N GLN A 22 -8.30 20.31 6.95
CA GLN A 22 -9.27 20.94 6.04
C GLN A 22 -8.65 21.69 4.84
N ILE A 23 -7.50 22.34 5.06
CA ILE A 23 -6.74 23.06 4.01
C ILE A 23 -6.42 22.19 2.79
N PHE A 24 -6.24 20.88 2.98
CA PHE A 24 -5.82 19.95 1.94
C PHE A 24 -6.97 19.42 1.07
N TYR A 25 -8.24 19.57 1.46
CA TYR A 25 -9.39 19.10 0.65
C TYR A 25 -9.76 20.03 -0.52
N THR A 26 -9.03 21.12 -0.70
CA THR A 26 -9.24 22.07 -1.79
C THR A 26 -8.59 21.61 -3.10
N ASN A 27 -7.61 20.69 -3.04
CA ASN A 27 -6.87 20.24 -4.20
C ASN A 27 -6.94 18.71 -4.37
N PRO A 28 -7.33 18.20 -5.55
CA PRO A 28 -7.37 16.78 -5.90
C PRO A 28 -6.15 15.97 -5.46
N ARG A 29 -4.96 16.48 -5.77
CA ARG A 29 -3.68 15.86 -5.42
C ARG A 29 -3.54 15.54 -3.93
N TYR A 30 -3.95 16.47 -3.07
CA TYR A 30 -3.86 16.29 -1.63
C TYR A 30 -4.94 15.35 -1.10
N ILE A 31 -6.12 15.31 -1.73
CA ILE A 31 -7.17 14.32 -1.42
C ILE A 31 -6.67 12.90 -1.74
N LEU A 32 -6.09 12.69 -2.93
CA LEU A 32 -5.52 11.39 -3.33
C LEU A 32 -4.38 10.98 -2.39
N PHE A 33 -3.53 11.94 -2.02
CA PHE A 33 -2.45 11.71 -1.06
C PHE A 33 -2.97 11.35 0.34
N ALA A 34 -3.95 12.08 0.87
CA ALA A 34 -4.57 11.77 2.16
C ALA A 34 -5.23 10.38 2.14
N HIS A 35 -5.92 10.04 1.04
CA HIS A 35 -6.47 8.72 0.83
C HIS A 35 -5.39 7.63 0.79
N LEU A 36 -4.23 7.89 0.15
CA LEU A 36 -3.10 6.96 0.12
C LEU A 36 -2.55 6.70 1.53
N VAL A 37 -2.28 7.76 2.28
CA VAL A 37 -1.73 7.67 3.65
C VAL A 37 -2.72 6.96 4.58
N LEU A 38 -4.02 7.24 4.47
CA LEU A 38 -5.06 6.56 5.24
C LEU A 38 -5.08 5.06 4.96
N ASN A 39 -5.05 4.66 3.68
CA ASN A 39 -5.00 3.24 3.31
C ASN A 39 -3.76 2.54 3.87
N ASP A 40 -2.60 3.19 3.81
CA ASP A 40 -1.36 2.62 4.34
C ASP A 40 -1.37 2.51 5.88
N VAL A 41 -1.94 3.48 6.60
CA VAL A 41 -2.13 3.39 8.06
C VAL A 41 -3.05 2.23 8.41
N LEU A 42 -4.23 2.16 7.78
CA LEU A 42 -5.20 1.11 8.03
C LEU A 42 -4.59 -0.27 7.74
N GLN A 43 -3.90 -0.42 6.61
CA GLN A 43 -3.24 -1.67 6.27
C GLN A 43 -2.20 -2.08 7.30
N LEU A 44 -1.32 -1.16 7.72
CA LEU A 44 -0.28 -1.45 8.70
C LEU A 44 -0.84 -1.80 10.08
N LEU A 45 -1.96 -1.18 10.49
CA LEU A 45 -2.64 -1.51 11.74
C LEU A 45 -3.23 -2.93 11.68
N MET A 46 -3.99 -3.24 10.63
CA MET A 46 -4.60 -4.56 10.46
C MET A 46 -3.55 -5.66 10.34
N SER A 47 -2.51 -5.46 9.53
CA SER A 47 -1.45 -6.45 9.33
C SER A 47 -0.61 -6.66 10.59
N THR A 48 -0.38 -5.61 11.38
CA THR A 48 0.33 -5.73 12.67
C THR A 48 -0.52 -6.50 13.67
N LEU A 49 -1.81 -6.20 13.77
CA LEU A 49 -2.71 -6.94 14.65
C LEU A 49 -2.74 -8.43 14.27
N MET A 50 -2.90 -8.74 12.98
CA MET A 50 -2.86 -10.13 12.50
C MET A 50 -1.51 -10.81 12.77
N PHE A 51 -0.40 -10.12 12.57
CA PHE A 51 0.94 -10.65 12.86
C PHE A 51 1.14 -10.94 14.35
N MET A 52 0.63 -10.07 15.23
CA MET A 52 0.68 -10.28 16.68
C MET A 52 -0.20 -11.47 17.10
N LEU A 53 -1.42 -11.57 16.58
CA LEU A 53 -2.30 -12.73 16.84
C LEU A 53 -1.65 -14.04 16.38
N SER A 54 -1.04 -14.04 15.19
CA SER A 54 -0.34 -15.21 14.65
C SER A 54 0.88 -15.62 15.49
N THR A 55 1.73 -14.66 15.88
CA THR A 55 2.95 -14.96 16.65
C THR A 55 2.69 -15.35 18.10
N THR A 56 1.59 -14.89 18.68
CA THR A 56 1.15 -15.27 20.04
C THR A 56 0.23 -16.50 20.05
N SER A 57 -0.06 -17.07 18.87
CA SER A 57 -0.99 -18.20 18.72
C SER A 57 -2.35 -17.94 19.36
N GLN A 58 -2.85 -16.71 19.27
CA GLN A 58 -4.16 -16.34 19.79
C GLN A 58 -5.25 -16.56 18.75
N GLU A 59 -6.34 -17.19 19.20
CA GLU A 59 -7.54 -17.38 18.41
C GLU A 59 -8.48 -16.18 18.60
N VAL A 60 -9.22 -15.83 17.56
CA VAL A 60 -10.21 -14.74 17.60
C VAL A 60 -11.53 -15.20 16.98
N VAL A 61 -12.62 -14.50 17.30
CA VAL A 61 -13.93 -14.80 16.72
C VAL A 61 -13.88 -14.62 15.19
N CYS A 62 -14.43 -15.58 14.44
CA CYS A 62 -14.30 -15.66 12.99
C CYS A 62 -14.79 -14.40 12.27
N TRP A 63 -15.94 -13.82 12.63
CA TRP A 63 -16.44 -12.59 12.02
C TRP A 63 -15.46 -11.42 12.17
N LEU A 64 -14.78 -11.30 13.32
CA LEU A 64 -13.77 -10.26 13.55
C LEU A 64 -12.57 -10.50 12.63
N CYS A 65 -12.11 -11.74 12.50
CA CYS A 65 -11.04 -12.07 11.56
C CYS A 65 -11.42 -11.77 10.11
N ILE A 66 -12.66 -12.04 9.69
CA ILE A 66 -13.16 -11.70 8.35
C ILE A 66 -13.07 -10.18 8.13
N VAL A 67 -13.48 -9.37 9.10
CA VAL A 67 -13.39 -7.90 9.00
C VAL A 67 -11.94 -7.45 8.86
N LEU A 68 -11.03 -7.96 9.70
CA LEU A 68 -9.60 -7.62 9.63
C LEU A 68 -8.99 -8.00 8.27
N LEU A 69 -9.29 -9.20 7.79
CA LEU A 69 -8.83 -9.70 6.48
C LEU A 69 -9.41 -8.86 5.33
N CYS A 70 -10.69 -8.51 5.38
CA CYS A 70 -11.32 -7.71 4.34
C CYS A 70 -10.69 -6.32 4.26
N LEU A 71 -10.59 -5.61 5.39
CA LEU A 71 -9.94 -4.31 5.44
C LEU A 71 -8.49 -4.38 4.96
N SER A 72 -7.77 -5.43 5.33
CA SER A 72 -6.38 -5.60 4.91
C SER A 72 -6.25 -5.80 3.39
N VAL A 73 -7.09 -6.65 2.80
CA VAL A 73 -7.07 -6.91 1.36
C VAL A 73 -7.50 -5.67 0.56
N LEU A 74 -8.57 -5.00 1.00
CA LEU A 74 -9.08 -3.80 0.34
C LEU A 74 -8.01 -2.70 0.27
N THR A 75 -7.40 -2.38 1.41
CA THR A 75 -6.39 -1.33 1.51
C THR A 75 -5.10 -1.70 0.78
N THR A 76 -4.70 -2.97 0.79
CA THR A 76 -3.54 -3.47 0.03
C THR A 76 -3.69 -3.25 -1.48
N HIS A 77 -4.86 -3.55 -2.04
CA HIS A 77 -5.12 -3.35 -3.46
C HIS A 77 -5.47 -1.90 -3.81
N ALA A 78 -5.94 -1.09 -2.85
CA ALA A 78 -6.24 0.32 -3.07
C ALA A 78 -4.97 1.15 -3.29
N THR A 79 -3.88 0.86 -2.55
CA THR A 79 -2.60 1.57 -2.66
C THR A 79 -2.07 1.67 -4.10
N PRO A 80 -1.87 0.57 -4.86
CA PRO A 80 -1.33 0.66 -6.23
C PRO A 80 -2.28 1.37 -7.21
N LEU A 81 -3.60 1.20 -7.05
CA LEU A 81 -4.60 1.91 -7.86
C LEU A 81 -4.53 3.43 -7.60
N ASN A 82 -4.41 3.82 -6.33
CA ASN A 82 -4.27 5.22 -5.96
C ASN A 82 -2.97 5.82 -6.51
N LEU A 83 -1.85 5.09 -6.44
CA LEU A 83 -0.59 5.50 -7.06
C LEU A 83 -0.68 5.67 -8.58
N ALA A 84 -1.41 4.78 -9.27
CA ALA A 84 -1.66 4.90 -10.70
C ALA A 84 -2.44 6.18 -11.02
N VAL A 85 -3.49 6.48 -10.26
CA VAL A 85 -4.27 7.72 -10.42
C VAL A 85 -3.40 8.96 -10.16
N MET A 86 -2.60 8.96 -9.09
CA MET A 86 -1.66 10.07 -8.81
C MET A 86 -0.63 10.26 -9.93
N ALA A 87 -0.14 9.17 -10.54
CA ALA A 87 0.77 9.25 -11.67
C ALA A 87 0.09 9.82 -12.93
N VAL A 88 -1.15 9.41 -13.20
CA VAL A 88 -1.97 9.96 -14.30
C VAL A 88 -2.25 11.45 -14.08
N GLU A 89 -2.61 11.86 -12.87
CA GLU A 89 -2.80 13.27 -12.51
C GLU A 89 -1.52 14.08 -12.81
N CYS A 90 -0.37 13.59 -12.34
CA CYS A 90 0.91 14.25 -12.60
C CYS A 90 1.25 14.33 -14.09
N TYR A 91 0.93 13.29 -14.87
CA TYR A 91 1.11 13.28 -16.32
C TYR A 91 0.22 14.33 -17.00
N VAL A 92 -1.06 14.39 -16.66
CA VAL A 92 -2.01 15.37 -17.22
C VAL A 92 -1.58 16.79 -16.86
N ALA A 93 -1.12 17.04 -15.64
CA ALA A 93 -0.63 18.35 -15.21
C ALA A 93 0.56 18.85 -16.05
N VAL A 94 1.45 17.95 -16.47
CA VAL A 94 2.65 18.29 -17.24
C VAL A 94 2.35 18.38 -18.74
N CYS A 95 1.63 17.42 -19.29
CA CYS A 95 1.39 17.33 -20.73
C CYS A 95 0.22 18.20 -21.20
N PHE A 96 -0.76 18.47 -20.34
CA PHE A 96 -1.98 19.19 -20.68
C PHE A 96 -2.38 20.21 -19.60
N PRO A 97 -1.51 21.19 -19.27
CA PRO A 97 -1.73 22.11 -18.15
C PRO A 97 -3.04 22.91 -18.26
N LEU A 98 -3.46 23.28 -19.48
CA LEU A 98 -4.72 24.00 -19.72
C LEU A 98 -5.97 23.15 -19.45
N ARG A 99 -5.90 21.83 -19.67
CA ARG A 99 -7.03 20.90 -19.42
C ARG A 99 -7.00 20.34 -18.00
N HIS A 100 -5.87 20.45 -17.29
CA HIS A 100 -5.73 19.94 -15.93
C HIS A 100 -6.79 20.52 -14.98
N ALA A 101 -7.06 21.84 -15.03
CA ALA A 101 -8.08 22.49 -14.20
C ALA A 101 -9.51 21.99 -14.46
N GLN A 102 -9.80 21.49 -15.67
CA GLN A 102 -11.11 20.95 -16.05
C GLN A 102 -11.22 19.45 -15.79
N LEU A 103 -10.12 18.69 -15.94
CA LEU A 103 -10.10 17.23 -15.79
C LEU A 103 -9.92 16.78 -14.34
N CYS A 104 -9.06 17.46 -13.59
CA CYS A 104 -8.72 17.13 -12.21
C CYS A 104 -9.52 18.05 -11.28
N THR A 105 -10.78 17.71 -11.04
CA THR A 105 -11.65 18.40 -10.07
C THR A 105 -11.85 17.57 -8.82
N VAL A 106 -12.20 18.23 -7.71
CA VAL A 106 -12.45 17.56 -6.41
C VAL A 106 -13.58 16.53 -6.53
N GLN A 107 -14.68 16.86 -7.21
CA GLN A 107 -15.80 15.95 -7.42
C GLN A 107 -15.38 14.67 -8.17
N ARG A 108 -14.63 14.81 -9.27
CA ARG A 108 -14.11 13.67 -10.03
C ARG A 108 -13.14 12.82 -9.20
N THR A 109 -12.36 13.45 -8.33
CA THR A 109 -11.45 12.75 -7.42
C THR A 109 -12.20 11.83 -6.47
N TYR A 110 -13.30 12.29 -5.88
CA TYR A 110 -14.15 11.43 -5.04
C TYR A 110 -14.81 10.29 -5.84
N VAL A 111 -15.24 10.54 -7.07
CA VAL A 111 -15.74 9.48 -7.96
C VAL A 111 -14.66 8.43 -8.23
N VAL A 112 -13.43 8.86 -8.51
CA VAL A 112 -12.29 7.95 -8.72
C VAL A 112 -11.98 7.16 -7.45
N ILE A 113 -12.00 7.79 -6.27
CA ILE A 113 -11.83 7.10 -4.98
C ILE A 113 -12.94 6.05 -4.77
N GLY A 114 -14.19 6.40 -5.05
CA GLY A 114 -15.31 5.44 -5.02
C GLY A 114 -15.08 4.27 -5.99
N GLY A 115 -14.59 4.55 -7.19
CA GLY A 115 -14.19 3.54 -8.17
C GLY A 115 -13.06 2.63 -7.66
N ILE A 116 -12.05 3.17 -6.98
CA ILE A 116 -10.98 2.38 -6.36
C ILE A 116 -11.58 1.41 -5.33
N TRP A 117 -12.44 1.89 -4.42
CA TRP A 117 -13.09 1.03 -3.42
C TRP A 117 -14.00 -0.02 -4.05
N ALA A 118 -14.73 0.32 -5.11
CA ALA A 118 -15.55 -0.64 -5.83
C ALA A 118 -14.68 -1.75 -6.44
N MET A 119 -13.59 -1.38 -7.14
CA MET A 119 -12.68 -2.33 -7.77
C MET A 119 -11.97 -3.24 -6.76
N THR A 120 -11.51 -2.69 -5.63
CA THR A 120 -10.89 -3.52 -4.58
C THR A 120 -11.91 -4.42 -3.89
N SER A 121 -13.15 -3.96 -3.73
CA SER A 121 -14.24 -4.77 -3.16
C SER A 121 -14.57 -5.97 -4.04
N LEU A 122 -14.56 -5.82 -5.37
CA LEU A 122 -14.72 -6.94 -6.30
C LEU A 122 -13.65 -8.03 -6.14
N ILE A 123 -12.49 -7.71 -5.56
CA ILE A 123 -11.44 -8.70 -5.29
C ILE A 123 -11.80 -9.56 -4.08
N ILE A 124 -12.31 -9.00 -2.98
CA ILE A 124 -12.51 -9.75 -1.73
C ILE A 124 -13.95 -10.24 -1.53
N LEU A 125 -14.94 -9.54 -2.09
CA LEU A 125 -16.35 -9.88 -1.95
C LEU A 125 -16.68 -11.32 -2.40
N PRO A 126 -16.15 -11.84 -3.52
CA PRO A 126 -16.38 -13.23 -3.89
C PRO A 126 -15.88 -14.23 -2.85
N ASP A 127 -14.77 -13.95 -2.17
CA ASP A 127 -14.21 -14.86 -1.15
C ASP A 127 -15.16 -14.92 0.06
N VAL A 128 -15.72 -13.79 0.46
CA VAL A 128 -16.70 -13.69 1.55
C VAL A 128 -18.00 -14.39 1.17
N LEU A 129 -18.53 -14.14 -0.04
CA LEU A 129 -19.77 -14.75 -0.52
C LEU A 129 -19.66 -16.27 -0.64
N ILE A 130 -18.56 -16.79 -1.18
CA ILE A 130 -18.32 -18.24 -1.27
C ILE A 130 -18.23 -18.85 0.13
N THR A 131 -17.51 -18.21 1.07
CA THR A 131 -17.44 -18.69 2.46
C THR A 131 -18.81 -18.66 3.14
N ALA A 132 -19.61 -17.61 2.94
CA ALA A 132 -20.98 -17.50 3.44
C ALA A 132 -21.92 -18.56 2.86
N ALA A 133 -21.76 -18.91 1.58
CA ALA A 133 -22.58 -19.93 0.93
C ALA A 133 -22.17 -21.37 1.31
N THR A 134 -20.91 -21.59 1.71
CA THR A 134 -20.36 -22.94 1.93
C THR A 134 -20.19 -23.32 3.41
N ARG A 135 -20.23 -22.35 4.33
CA ARG A 135 -20.06 -22.57 5.77
C ARG A 135 -21.39 -22.40 6.51
N THR A 136 -21.52 -23.10 7.64
CA THR A 136 -22.66 -22.95 8.53
C THR A 136 -22.62 -21.62 9.29
N PRO A 137 -23.75 -21.07 9.73
CA PRO A 137 -23.79 -19.85 10.55
C PRO A 137 -22.92 -19.94 11.81
N ALA A 138 -22.85 -21.13 12.44
CA ALA A 138 -22.03 -21.38 13.63
C ALA A 138 -20.52 -21.18 13.41
N PHE A 139 -20.05 -21.31 12.16
CA PHE A 139 -18.65 -21.04 11.81
C PHE A 139 -18.29 -19.56 12.04
N PHE A 140 -19.19 -18.61 11.72
CA PHE A 140 -18.94 -17.18 11.85
C PHE A 140 -18.80 -16.71 13.31
N THR A 141 -19.35 -17.47 14.25
CA THR A 141 -19.23 -17.25 15.70
C THR A 141 -18.15 -18.10 16.37
N SER A 142 -17.55 -19.05 15.65
CA SER A 142 -16.47 -19.87 16.19
C SER A 142 -15.17 -19.08 16.37
N VAL A 143 -14.28 -19.59 17.23
CA VAL A 143 -12.94 -19.04 17.44
C VAL A 143 -11.97 -19.76 16.49
N VAL A 144 -11.14 -18.99 15.79
CA VAL A 144 -10.20 -19.49 14.77
C VAL A 144 -8.87 -18.75 14.84
N TYR A 145 -7.79 -19.41 14.40
CA TYR A 145 -6.54 -18.71 14.08
C TYR A 145 -6.76 -17.79 12.88
N CYS A 146 -6.49 -16.49 13.07
CA CYS A 146 -6.78 -15.49 12.06
C CYS A 146 -5.78 -15.51 10.90
N GLU A 147 -5.98 -16.48 10.01
CA GLU A 147 -5.20 -16.68 8.82
C GLU A 147 -6.13 -16.80 7.62
N ARG A 148 -5.75 -16.16 6.51
CA ARG A 148 -6.57 -16.11 5.29
C ARG A 148 -6.91 -17.51 4.76
N THR A 149 -5.98 -18.47 4.88
CA THR A 149 -6.13 -19.88 4.48
C THR A 149 -7.13 -20.65 5.35
N ASN A 150 -7.24 -20.31 6.63
CA ASN A 150 -8.17 -20.95 7.56
C ASN A 150 -9.60 -20.45 7.35
N VAL A 151 -9.75 -19.13 7.17
CA VAL A 151 -11.06 -18.48 6.97
C VAL A 151 -11.61 -18.77 5.56
N PHE A 152 -10.81 -18.53 4.52
CA PHE A 152 -11.25 -18.65 3.12
C PHE A 152 -10.80 -19.96 2.47
N ARG A 153 -11.11 -21.10 3.08
CA ARG A 153 -10.53 -22.42 2.71
C ARG A 153 -11.01 -23.01 1.38
N HIS A 154 -12.03 -22.43 0.73
CA HIS A 154 -12.63 -23.03 -0.47
C HIS A 154 -11.61 -23.15 -1.63
N PRO A 155 -11.51 -24.29 -2.33
CA PRO A 155 -10.52 -24.51 -3.39
C PRO A 155 -10.53 -23.44 -4.49
N ALA A 156 -11.71 -22.99 -4.90
CA ALA A 156 -11.83 -21.91 -5.91
C ALA A 156 -11.17 -20.59 -5.45
N ILE A 157 -11.25 -20.27 -4.15
CA ILE A 157 -10.60 -19.08 -3.59
C ILE A 157 -9.08 -19.26 -3.62
N MET A 158 -8.58 -20.44 -3.26
CA MET A 158 -7.15 -20.75 -3.29
C MET A 158 -6.59 -20.65 -4.71
N VAL A 159 -7.24 -21.25 -5.70
CA VAL A 159 -6.82 -21.18 -7.11
C VAL A 159 -6.84 -19.74 -7.62
N LYS A 160 -7.93 -19.00 -7.39
CA LYS A 160 -8.03 -17.58 -7.74
C LYS A 160 -6.86 -16.79 -7.16
N ARG A 161 -6.58 -16.98 -5.88
CA ARG A 161 -5.52 -16.28 -5.16
C ARG A 161 -4.15 -16.61 -5.74
N ASP A 162 -3.86 -17.87 -6.01
CA ASP A 162 -2.58 -18.30 -6.56
C ASP A 162 -2.38 -17.73 -7.98
N VAL A 163 -3.42 -17.71 -8.82
CA VAL A 163 -3.39 -17.05 -10.12
C VAL A 163 -3.11 -15.55 -9.98
N GLN A 164 -3.80 -14.87 -9.06
CA GLN A 164 -3.58 -13.44 -8.80
C GLN A 164 -2.13 -13.16 -8.39
N TYR A 165 -1.57 -13.92 -7.45
CA TYR A 165 -0.18 -13.76 -7.02
C TYR A 165 0.81 -13.95 -8.17
N ASN A 166 0.59 -14.94 -9.05
CA ASN A 166 1.45 -15.16 -10.22
C ASN A 166 1.37 -14.01 -11.23
N ILE A 167 0.19 -13.43 -11.45
CA ILE A 167 0.01 -12.25 -12.30
C ILE A 167 0.77 -11.06 -11.73
N TYR A 168 0.64 -10.79 -10.42
CA TYR A 168 1.36 -9.68 -9.77
C TYR A 168 2.88 -9.89 -9.83
N LEU A 169 3.37 -11.10 -9.57
CA LEU A 169 4.77 -11.44 -9.70
C LEU A 169 5.30 -11.16 -11.11
N SER A 170 4.56 -11.58 -12.14
CA SER A 170 4.91 -11.35 -13.54
C SER A 170 4.96 -9.86 -13.87
N ALA A 171 3.99 -9.07 -13.37
CA ALA A 171 3.97 -7.63 -13.54
C ALA A 171 5.18 -6.94 -12.86
N ILE A 172 5.59 -7.39 -11.67
CA ILE A 172 6.77 -6.87 -10.97
C ILE A 172 8.03 -7.09 -11.80
N TRP A 173 8.23 -8.31 -12.31
CA TRP A 173 9.37 -8.62 -13.18
C TRP A 173 9.40 -7.78 -14.44
N PHE A 174 8.25 -7.61 -15.08
CA PHE A 174 8.11 -6.75 -16.25
C PHE A 174 8.49 -5.29 -15.94
N VAL A 175 7.97 -4.73 -14.85
CA VAL A 175 8.28 -3.36 -14.40
C VAL A 175 9.77 -3.21 -14.07
N LEU A 176 10.38 -4.21 -13.42
CA LEU A 176 11.80 -4.21 -13.10
C LEU A 176 12.67 -4.16 -14.36
N ILE A 177 12.42 -5.06 -15.31
CA ILE A 177 13.16 -5.13 -16.57
C ILE A 177 12.98 -3.84 -17.35
N TYR A 178 11.73 -3.37 -17.48
CA TYR A 178 11.42 -2.10 -18.16
C TYR A 178 12.17 -0.92 -17.53
N THR A 179 12.14 -0.81 -16.20
CA THR A 179 12.80 0.29 -15.47
C THR A 179 14.32 0.23 -15.65
N TYR A 180 14.91 -0.97 -15.56
CA TYR A 180 16.35 -1.16 -15.77
C TYR A 180 16.78 -0.77 -17.19
N CYS A 181 16.06 -1.27 -18.21
CA CYS A 181 16.30 -0.91 -19.60
C CYS A 181 16.16 0.60 -19.82
N HIS A 182 15.09 1.21 -19.32
CA HIS A 182 14.86 2.65 -19.44
C HIS A 182 15.97 3.47 -18.77
N ILE A 183 16.40 3.12 -17.55
CA ILE A 183 17.53 3.78 -16.88
C ILE A 183 18.81 3.63 -17.71
N PHE A 184 19.10 2.45 -18.23
CA PHE A 184 20.27 2.20 -19.07
C PHE A 184 20.25 3.08 -20.34
N PHE A 185 19.13 3.13 -21.06
CA PHE A 185 18.98 3.96 -22.25
C PHE A 185 19.05 5.47 -21.93
N VAL A 186 18.42 5.92 -20.84
CA VAL A 186 18.49 7.32 -20.41
C VAL A 186 19.91 7.69 -19.97
N ALA A 187 20.61 6.83 -19.24
CA ALA A 187 22.01 7.06 -18.86
C ALA A 187 22.92 7.14 -20.10
N ARG A 188 22.64 6.33 -21.12
CA ARG A 188 23.35 6.39 -22.41
C ARG A 188 23.03 7.66 -23.19
N ALA A 189 21.77 8.09 -23.26
CA ALA A 189 21.33 9.29 -23.97
C ALA A 189 21.72 10.60 -23.24
N ALA A 190 21.79 10.58 -21.90
CA ALA A 190 22.19 11.73 -21.09
C ALA A 190 23.69 12.08 -21.23
N LYS A 191 24.50 11.19 -21.81
CA LYS A 191 25.83 11.54 -22.31
C LYS A 191 25.79 12.54 -23.49
N SER A 192 24.62 12.84 -24.08
CA SER A 192 24.51 13.66 -25.28
C SER A 192 23.52 14.85 -25.27
N SER A 193 22.76 15.17 -24.20
CA SER A 193 21.88 16.36 -24.24
C SER A 193 21.57 17.10 -22.92
N GLN A 194 21.43 18.42 -23.05
CA GLN A 194 21.32 19.44 -22.00
C GLN A 194 19.90 19.60 -21.40
N SER A 195 19.88 19.57 -20.07
CA SER A 195 19.11 20.41 -19.12
C SER A 195 17.56 20.39 -19.05
N LYS A 196 16.77 20.42 -20.14
CA LYS A 196 15.33 20.76 -20.02
C LYS A 196 14.34 19.61 -19.74
N SER A 197 14.70 18.34 -19.96
CA SER A 197 13.80 17.16 -19.77
C SER A 197 13.87 16.47 -18.39
N LYS A 198 14.84 16.85 -17.53
CA LYS A 198 15.20 16.10 -16.31
C LYS A 198 14.12 16.10 -15.21
N LYS A 199 13.21 17.09 -15.18
CA LYS A 199 12.23 17.27 -14.08
C LYS A 199 10.99 16.38 -14.23
N ALA A 200 10.49 16.21 -15.47
CA ALA A 200 9.40 15.28 -15.77
C ALA A 200 9.85 13.83 -15.59
N GLN A 201 11.06 13.49 -16.07
CA GLN A 201 11.67 12.17 -15.92
C GLN A 201 11.85 11.73 -14.45
N LYS A 202 12.32 12.62 -13.58
CA LYS A 202 12.44 12.34 -12.14
C LYS A 202 11.11 12.01 -11.47
N THR A 203 10.01 12.55 -11.96
CA THR A 203 8.68 12.33 -11.39
C THR A 203 8.14 10.97 -11.81
N ILE A 204 8.25 10.62 -13.09
CA ILE A 204 7.85 9.31 -13.63
C ILE A 204 8.67 8.19 -12.99
N LEU A 205 9.99 8.37 -12.86
CA LEU A 205 10.86 7.39 -12.20
C LEU A 205 10.48 7.19 -10.73
N LEU A 206 10.10 8.25 -10.02
CA LEU A 206 9.67 8.16 -8.62
C LEU A 206 8.35 7.38 -8.50
N HIS A 207 7.35 7.69 -9.32
CA HIS A 207 6.08 6.96 -9.33
C HIS A 207 6.27 5.49 -9.72
N GLY A 208 7.13 5.20 -10.70
CA GLY A 208 7.48 3.84 -11.10
C GLY A 208 8.20 3.08 -9.99
N PHE A 209 9.18 3.71 -9.33
CA PHE A 209 9.87 3.14 -8.18
C PHE A 209 8.92 2.86 -7.01
N GLN A 210 7.97 3.77 -6.77
CA GLN A 210 6.99 3.61 -5.71
C GLN A 210 5.98 2.49 -6.01
N LEU A 211 5.50 2.40 -7.26
CA LEU A 211 4.67 1.29 -7.72
C LEU A 211 5.42 -0.04 -7.59
N PHE A 212 6.70 -0.06 -7.95
CA PHE A 212 7.58 -1.22 -7.74
C PHE A 212 7.66 -1.59 -6.25
N LEU A 213 7.97 -0.64 -5.37
CA LEU A 213 8.03 -0.90 -3.92
C LEU A 213 6.70 -1.42 -3.37
N CYS A 214 5.56 -0.83 -3.76
CA CYS A 214 4.25 -1.28 -3.29
C CYS A 214 3.89 -2.67 -3.82
N THR A 215 4.30 -3.01 -5.04
CA THR A 215 4.08 -4.35 -5.61
C THR A 215 5.03 -5.40 -5.01
N LEU A 216 6.17 -5.03 -4.41
CA LEU A 216 6.98 -5.97 -3.62
C LEU A 216 6.15 -6.69 -2.56
N SER A 217 5.12 -6.05 -1.99
CA SER A 217 4.25 -6.67 -0.97
C SER A 217 3.63 -8.01 -1.40
N TYR A 218 3.49 -8.27 -2.71
CA TYR A 218 3.00 -9.54 -3.25
C TYR A 218 4.06 -10.66 -3.30
N LEU A 219 5.33 -10.34 -3.06
CA LEU A 219 6.41 -11.31 -2.94
C LEU A 219 6.40 -12.02 -1.58
N ASP A 220 5.67 -11.48 -0.60
CA ASP A 220 5.64 -11.97 0.78
C ASP A 220 5.35 -13.48 0.85
N HIS A 221 4.34 -13.94 0.11
CA HIS A 221 3.87 -15.32 0.09
C HIS A 221 4.92 -16.27 -0.48
N PHE A 222 5.61 -15.87 -1.55
CA PHE A 222 6.65 -16.68 -2.18
C PHE A 222 7.94 -16.67 -1.38
N LEU A 223 8.37 -15.50 -0.88
CA LEU A 223 9.58 -15.38 -0.05
C LEU A 223 9.46 -16.23 1.22
N LEU A 224 8.32 -16.15 1.90
CA LEU A 224 8.06 -16.92 3.12
C LEU A 224 8.06 -18.42 2.84
N ARG A 225 7.40 -18.88 1.77
CA ARG A 225 7.40 -20.31 1.40
C ARG A 225 8.81 -20.81 1.05
N ALA A 226 9.54 -20.05 0.24
CA ALA A 226 10.90 -20.41 -0.15
C ALA A 226 11.83 -20.43 1.08
N LEU A 227 11.81 -19.39 1.91
CA LEU A 227 12.69 -19.30 3.09
C LEU A 227 12.29 -20.29 4.19
N ALA A 228 11.01 -20.66 4.33
CA ALA A 228 10.56 -21.72 5.24
C ALA A 228 11.13 -23.09 4.88
N PHE A 229 11.30 -23.36 3.59
CA PHE A 229 11.90 -24.59 3.10
C PHE A 229 13.38 -24.69 3.50
N TRP A 230 14.15 -23.61 3.30
CA TRP A 230 15.60 -23.59 3.55
C TRP A 230 15.98 -23.33 5.02
N PHE A 231 15.21 -22.51 5.74
CA PHE A 231 15.57 -21.98 7.07
C PHE A 231 14.46 -22.14 8.10
N ARG A 232 13.90 -23.36 8.20
CA ARG A 232 12.80 -23.69 9.11
C ARG A 232 13.02 -23.23 10.57
N ARG A 233 14.26 -23.33 11.08
CA ARG A 233 14.61 -22.96 12.46
C ARG A 233 14.53 -21.44 12.74
N TYR A 234 14.62 -20.59 11.73
CA TYR A 234 14.61 -19.13 11.85
C TYR A 234 13.36 -18.48 11.25
N ILE A 235 12.33 -19.28 10.96
CA ILE A 235 11.17 -18.83 10.18
C ILE A 235 10.44 -17.63 10.79
N LEU A 236 10.36 -17.52 12.12
CA LEU A 236 9.74 -16.37 12.79
C LEU A 236 10.54 -15.07 12.59
N HIS A 237 11.88 -15.14 12.70
CA HIS A 237 12.75 -13.99 12.47
C HIS A 237 12.74 -13.57 11.00
N ILE A 238 12.77 -14.54 10.10
CA ILE A 238 12.68 -14.30 8.66
C ILE A 238 11.32 -13.67 8.32
N ALA A 239 10.23 -14.20 8.86
CA ALA A 239 8.90 -13.65 8.63
C ALA A 239 8.78 -12.20 9.11
N PHE A 240 9.36 -11.89 10.26
CA PHE A 240 9.43 -10.51 10.75
C PHE A 240 10.24 -9.60 9.81
N VAL A 241 11.41 -10.05 9.35
CA VAL A 241 12.26 -9.26 8.43
C VAL A 241 11.55 -9.03 7.10
N VAL A 242 10.96 -10.09 6.52
CA VAL A 242 10.19 -9.99 5.28
C VAL A 242 9.01 -9.03 5.47
N TYR A 243 8.26 -9.14 6.57
CA TYR A 243 7.16 -8.22 6.89
C TYR A 243 7.63 -6.76 6.91
N VAL A 244 8.75 -6.46 7.58
CA VAL A 244 9.28 -5.10 7.65
C VAL A 244 9.74 -4.61 6.27
N LEU A 245 10.52 -5.41 5.53
CA LEU A 245 11.12 -4.97 4.27
C LEU A 245 10.11 -4.88 3.13
N VAL A 246 9.16 -5.82 3.07
CA VAL A 246 8.31 -6.05 1.90
C VAL A 246 6.93 -5.45 2.06
N LEU A 247 6.43 -5.32 3.30
CA LEU A 247 5.14 -4.69 3.58
C LEU A 247 5.28 -3.30 4.20
N MET A 248 6.13 -3.14 5.20
CA MET A 248 6.19 -1.91 5.99
C MET A 248 6.98 -0.79 5.31
N LEU A 249 8.19 -1.09 4.86
CA LEU A 249 9.11 -0.11 4.28
C LEU A 249 8.54 0.57 3.02
N PRO A 250 7.92 -0.12 2.05
CA PRO A 250 7.27 0.51 0.91
C PRO A 250 6.21 1.55 1.27
N ARG A 251 5.42 1.28 2.31
CA ARG A 251 4.30 2.11 2.79
C ARG A 251 4.76 3.30 3.62
N LEU A 252 5.95 3.23 4.20
CA LEU A 252 6.60 4.35 4.88
C LEU A 252 7.30 5.28 3.89
N VAL A 253 8.05 4.71 2.95
CA VAL A 253 8.82 5.46 1.95
C VAL A 253 7.89 6.25 1.03
N SER A 254 6.75 5.66 0.68
CA SER A 254 5.72 6.23 -0.20
C SER A 254 5.27 7.65 0.22
N PRO A 255 4.72 7.87 1.43
CA PRO A 255 4.34 9.20 1.89
C PRO A 255 5.51 10.14 2.17
N ILE A 256 6.63 9.62 2.65
CA ILE A 256 7.81 10.44 2.94
C ILE A 256 8.33 11.10 1.66
N LEU A 257 8.43 10.34 0.56
CA LEU A 257 8.86 10.86 -0.74
C LEU A 257 7.92 11.94 -1.28
N TYR A 258 6.60 11.79 -1.10
CA TYR A 258 5.62 12.81 -1.50
C TYR A 258 5.62 14.03 -0.58
N GLY A 259 5.54 13.81 0.74
CA GLY A 259 5.42 14.86 1.74
C GLY A 259 6.66 15.74 1.86
N LEU A 260 7.86 15.16 1.75
CA LEU A 260 9.12 15.94 1.77
C LEU A 260 9.34 16.76 0.49
N ARG A 261 8.75 16.31 -0.62
CA ARG A 261 8.83 16.99 -1.92
C ARG A 261 7.92 18.21 -1.99
N ASP A 262 6.82 18.22 -1.25
CA ASP A 262 5.87 19.33 -1.20
C ASP A 262 6.25 20.35 -0.11
N LYS A 263 6.49 21.61 -0.51
CA LYS A 263 6.93 22.66 0.42
C LYS A 263 5.86 22.98 1.48
N ALA A 264 4.58 23.00 1.10
CA ALA A 264 3.49 23.32 2.00
C ALA A 264 3.30 22.20 3.03
N PHE A 265 3.32 20.95 2.59
CA PHE A 265 3.25 19.79 3.49
C PHE A 265 4.43 19.75 4.46
N ARG A 266 5.65 19.98 3.97
CA ARG A 266 6.86 20.01 4.80
C ARG A 266 6.80 21.08 5.89
N GLN A 267 6.29 22.28 5.60
CA GLN A 267 6.13 23.34 6.60
C GLN A 267 5.13 22.95 7.70
N HIS A 268 4.00 22.33 7.33
CA HIS A 268 3.00 21.87 8.29
C HIS A 268 3.51 20.71 9.16
N LEU A 269 4.23 19.76 8.55
CA LEU A 269 4.85 18.63 9.25
C LEU A 269 5.93 19.11 10.22
N ALA A 270 6.80 20.02 9.80
CA ALA A 270 7.83 20.62 10.65
C ALA A 270 7.22 21.34 11.85
N LYS A 271 6.15 22.12 11.66
CA LYS A 271 5.44 22.80 12.74
C LYS A 271 4.87 21.82 13.78
N HIS A 272 4.35 20.68 13.35
CA HIS A 272 3.81 19.65 14.27
C HIS A 272 4.90 18.83 14.95
N ALA A 273 5.95 18.45 14.22
CA ALA A 273 7.09 17.73 14.79
C ALA A 273 7.77 18.58 15.87
N LEU A 274 7.97 19.88 15.61
CA LEU A 274 8.49 20.84 16.60
C LEU A 274 7.56 20.94 17.81
N PHE A 275 6.25 21.14 17.62
CA PHE A 275 5.29 21.16 18.74
C PHE A 275 5.28 19.87 19.57
N SER A 276 5.44 18.70 18.93
CA SER A 276 5.49 17.40 19.64
C SER A 276 6.78 17.19 20.44
N VAL A 277 7.89 17.81 20.00
CA VAL A 277 9.17 17.79 20.72
C VAL A 277 9.13 18.77 21.89
N THR A 278 8.51 19.94 21.73
CA THR A 278 8.37 20.94 22.81
C THR A 278 7.40 20.50 23.92
N ILE A 279 6.43 19.63 23.63
CA ILE A 279 5.52 19.08 24.67
C ILE A 279 6.14 17.87 25.41
N ARG A 280 7.19 17.26 24.86
CA ARG A 280 7.92 16.13 25.47
C ARG A 280 9.22 16.53 26.18
N ALA A 281 9.61 17.80 26.15
CA ALA A 281 10.75 18.37 26.86
C ALA A 281 10.26 19.15 28.09
#